data_AF-A0A2A5VHA1-F1
#
_entry.id   AF-A0A2A5VHA1-F1
#
_cell.length_a   1.000
_cell.length_b   1.000
_cell.length_c   1.000
_cell.angle_alpha   90.00
_cell.angle_beta   90.00
_cell.angle_gamma   90.00
#
_symmetry.space_group_name_H-M   'P 1'
#
loop_
_entity.id
_entity.type
_entity.pdbx_description
1 polymer ?
#
loop_
_entity_poly.entity_id
_entity_poly.type
_entity_poly.pdbx_seq_one_letter_code
_entity_poly.pdbx_strand_id
1 'polypeptide(L)'
;MRMNDSNRLLDLVSQTKFVHILGAGLNSERPAHSAVNDLSERGWNPIPIHPRDAGASIFGYPIRPMIEDGIEPEIVVLFLAPERAREAVRKLLLRNYESPPLIWFQLGAEDSISEDWLQDAGWNFVKDDCIVRFVQRHDLVREPQVIPWFKQVQSDDDSGCSVWSVHEWQENSEKSKTELEWIGDLRDLENSNSSIPNYIRGLRNEGESLEKCARRLAN
;
A
#
# COMPACT_ATOMS: atom_id res chain seq x y z
N MET A 1 -16.89 4.71 -13.00
CA MET A 1 -18.10 5.48 -12.63
C MET A 1 -17.95 6.07 -11.23
N ARG A 2 -18.44 7.30 -11.00
CA ARG A 2 -18.48 7.88 -9.64
C ARG A 2 -19.39 7.02 -8.75
N MET A 3 -18.86 6.56 -7.63
CA MET A 3 -19.61 5.91 -6.56
C MET A 3 -19.97 6.94 -5.50
N ASN A 4 -21.23 6.89 -5.07
CA ASN A 4 -21.72 7.65 -3.93
C ASN A 4 -21.94 6.69 -2.75
N ASP A 5 -22.19 7.27 -1.57
CA ASP A 5 -22.57 6.51 -0.39
C ASP A 5 -23.78 5.60 -0.68
N SER A 6 -23.56 4.29 -0.67
CA SER A 6 -24.51 3.28 -1.12
C SER A 6 -24.13 1.92 -0.55
N ASN A 7 -25.09 0.98 -0.48
CA ASN A 7 -24.83 -0.39 -0.02
C ASN A 7 -23.72 -1.07 -0.83
N ARG A 8 -23.64 -0.80 -2.15
CA ARG A 8 -22.57 -1.35 -3.00
C ARG A 8 -21.19 -0.84 -2.60
N LEU A 9 -21.06 0.45 -2.24
CA LEU A 9 -19.79 1.00 -1.77
C LEU A 9 -19.43 0.44 -0.38
N LEU A 10 -20.43 0.29 0.50
CA LEU A 10 -20.27 -0.29 1.82
C LEU A 10 -19.80 -1.76 1.76
N ASP A 11 -20.41 -2.57 0.89
CA ASP A 11 -20.01 -3.96 0.64
C ASP A 11 -18.57 -4.04 0.13
N LEU A 12 -18.19 -3.18 -0.82
CA LEU A 12 -16.83 -3.13 -1.35
C LEU A 12 -15.82 -2.78 -0.24
N VAL A 13 -16.03 -1.68 0.49
CA VAL A 13 -15.11 -1.20 1.53
C VAL A 13 -14.99 -2.20 2.69
N SER A 14 -16.09 -2.87 3.07
CA SER A 14 -16.08 -3.88 4.13
C SER A 14 -15.37 -5.18 3.73
N GLN A 15 -15.41 -5.56 2.45
CA GLN A 15 -14.72 -6.74 1.92
C GLN A 15 -13.23 -6.49 1.67
N THR A 16 -12.85 -5.25 1.32
CA THR A 16 -11.44 -4.88 1.14
C THR A 16 -10.69 -4.96 2.45
N LYS A 17 -9.58 -5.70 2.44
CA LYS A 17 -8.74 -5.86 3.63
C LYS A 17 -7.61 -4.85 3.66
N PHE A 18 -7.07 -4.53 2.48
CA PHE A 18 -5.86 -3.75 2.32
C PHE A 18 -6.11 -2.48 1.52
N VAL A 19 -5.71 -1.34 2.08
CA VAL A 19 -6.02 -0.02 1.52
C VAL A 19 -4.71 0.69 1.20
N HIS A 20 -4.42 0.93 -0.08
CA HIS A 20 -3.24 1.67 -0.50
C HIS A 20 -3.46 3.16 -0.29
N ILE A 21 -2.60 3.84 0.47
CA ILE A 21 -2.74 5.26 0.80
C ILE A 21 -1.56 6.03 0.20
N LEU A 22 -1.79 6.65 -0.96
CA LEU A 22 -0.78 7.46 -1.64
C LEU A 22 -0.69 8.83 -1.00
N GLY A 23 0.53 9.20 -0.61
CA GLY A 23 0.81 10.45 0.12
C GLY A 23 0.98 10.28 1.63
N ALA A 24 0.82 9.06 2.17
CA ALA A 24 1.03 8.77 3.58
C ALA A 24 2.53 8.58 3.90
N GLY A 25 3.13 9.61 4.51
CA GLY A 25 4.53 9.64 4.95
C GLY A 25 4.68 9.93 6.45
N LEU A 26 5.90 10.24 6.90
CA LEU A 26 6.24 10.40 8.33
C LEU A 26 5.75 11.71 8.97
N ASN A 27 5.32 12.69 8.17
CA ASN A 27 4.81 13.95 8.71
C ASN A 27 3.44 13.73 9.39
N SER A 28 3.44 13.68 10.72
CA SER A 28 2.27 13.44 11.56
C SER A 28 1.20 14.53 11.51
N GLU A 29 1.51 15.74 11.01
CA GLU A 29 0.51 16.79 10.79
C GLU A 29 -0.30 16.58 9.51
N ARG A 30 0.11 15.67 8.63
CA ARG A 30 -0.60 15.39 7.38
C ARG A 30 -1.75 14.42 7.64
N PRO A 31 -2.98 14.69 7.15
CA PRO A 31 -4.11 13.78 7.30
C PRO A 31 -3.86 12.35 6.80
N ALA A 32 -3.02 12.19 5.77
CA ALA A 32 -2.64 10.89 5.23
C ALA A 32 -1.90 10.01 6.26
N HIS A 33 -1.13 10.63 7.17
CA HIS A 33 -0.43 9.92 8.24
C HIS A 33 -1.43 9.38 9.27
N SER A 34 -2.33 10.24 9.77
CA SER A 34 -3.38 9.83 10.72
C SER A 34 -4.33 8.79 10.12
N ALA A 35 -4.64 8.88 8.82
CA ALA A 35 -5.50 7.92 8.14
C ALA A 35 -4.98 6.47 8.19
N VAL A 36 -3.66 6.27 8.29
CA VAL A 36 -3.08 4.94 8.54
C VAL A 36 -3.54 4.42 9.89
N ASN A 37 -3.36 5.21 10.96
CA ASN A 37 -3.81 4.80 12.30
C ASN A 37 -5.32 4.56 12.33
N ASP A 38 -6.10 5.52 11.86
CA ASP A 38 -7.57 5.51 11.99
C ASP A 38 -8.22 4.31 11.28
N LEU A 39 -7.67 3.91 10.13
CA LEU A 39 -8.12 2.70 9.43
C LEU A 39 -7.63 1.43 10.12
N SER A 40 -6.40 1.43 10.66
CA SER A 40 -5.84 0.28 11.37
C SER A 40 -6.56 -0.04 12.68
N GLU A 41 -7.00 0.97 13.43
CA GLU A 41 -7.76 0.81 14.67
C GLU A 41 -9.13 0.17 14.43
N ARG A 42 -9.63 0.21 13.19
CA ARG A 42 -10.86 -0.46 12.76
C ARG A 42 -10.59 -1.77 12.00
N GLY A 43 -9.34 -2.21 11.97
CA GLY A 43 -8.90 -3.51 11.47
C GLY A 43 -8.65 -3.62 9.98
N TRP A 44 -8.64 -2.52 9.23
CA TRP A 44 -8.04 -2.55 7.90
C TRP A 44 -6.52 -2.67 8.01
N ASN A 45 -5.89 -3.07 6.91
CA ASN A 45 -4.46 -3.07 6.73
C ASN A 45 -4.06 -1.93 5.77
N PRO A 46 -3.78 -0.72 6.27
CA PRO A 46 -3.26 0.35 5.43
C PRO A 46 -1.90 -0.01 4.81
N ILE A 47 -1.69 0.43 3.58
CA ILE A 47 -0.43 0.32 2.84
C ILE A 47 0.01 1.75 2.50
N PRO A 48 0.84 2.38 3.36
CA PRO A 48 1.30 3.73 3.10
C PRO A 48 2.28 3.75 1.92
N ILE A 49 2.03 4.63 0.95
CA ILE A 49 2.88 4.83 -0.24
C ILE A 49 3.42 6.27 -0.22
N HIS A 50 4.73 6.41 -0.01
CA HIS A 50 5.41 7.71 -0.03
C HIS A 50 6.90 7.59 -0.42
N PRO A 51 7.29 7.95 -1.66
CA PRO A 51 8.64 7.73 -2.19
C PRO A 51 9.78 8.24 -1.31
N ARG A 52 9.60 9.39 -0.67
CA ARG A 52 10.67 10.03 0.12
C ARG A 52 10.85 9.42 1.50
N ASP A 53 9.81 8.79 2.04
CA ASP A 53 9.82 8.23 3.40
C ASP A 53 9.82 6.70 3.39
N ALA A 54 9.93 6.10 2.20
CA ALA A 54 10.00 4.66 2.03
C ALA A 54 11.15 4.07 2.85
N GLY A 55 10.91 2.87 3.40
CA GLY A 55 11.86 2.16 4.28
C GLY A 55 11.61 2.39 5.77
N ALA A 56 10.84 3.42 6.14
CA ALA A 56 10.31 3.61 7.48
C ALA A 56 8.90 3.00 7.62
N SER A 57 8.28 3.13 8.80
CA SER A 57 6.90 2.70 9.06
C SER A 57 6.03 3.81 9.68
N ILE A 58 4.71 3.68 9.52
CA ILE A 58 3.69 4.48 10.22
C ILE A 58 2.84 3.52 11.05
N PHE A 59 2.87 3.62 12.38
CA PHE A 59 2.19 2.69 13.29
C PHE A 59 2.47 1.21 12.95
N GLY A 60 3.74 0.89 12.65
CA GLY A 60 4.16 -0.45 12.27
C GLY A 60 3.77 -0.92 10.86
N TYR A 61 3.16 -0.07 10.04
CA TYR A 61 2.91 -0.35 8.62
C TYR A 61 4.06 0.19 7.75
N PRO A 62 4.74 -0.65 6.94
CA PRO A 62 5.89 -0.23 6.15
C PRO A 62 5.49 0.74 5.03
N ILE A 63 6.18 1.89 4.97
CA ILE A 63 6.05 2.86 3.88
C ILE A 63 6.77 2.31 2.66
N ARG A 64 6.02 2.11 1.58
CA ARG A 64 6.55 1.67 0.29
C ARG A 64 6.79 2.87 -0.63
N PRO A 65 7.75 2.79 -1.57
CA PRO A 65 8.00 3.88 -2.50
C PRO A 65 6.90 4.01 -3.57
N MET A 66 6.29 2.88 -3.95
CA MET A 66 5.25 2.78 -4.97
C MET A 66 4.43 1.50 -4.76
N ILE A 67 3.37 1.34 -5.54
CA ILE A 67 2.68 0.04 -5.69
C ILE A 67 3.49 -0.78 -6.72
N GLU A 68 4.03 -1.93 -6.31
CA GLU A 68 4.89 -2.75 -7.19
C GLU A 68 4.12 -3.38 -8.36
N ASP A 69 4.82 -3.74 -9.44
CA ASP A 69 4.25 -4.47 -10.57
C ASP A 69 3.86 -5.87 -10.13
N GLY A 70 2.69 -6.35 -10.55
CA GLY A 70 2.13 -7.65 -10.09
C GLY A 70 1.26 -7.55 -8.83
N ILE A 71 1.20 -6.38 -8.18
CA ILE A 71 0.25 -6.14 -7.08
C ILE A 71 -1.09 -5.69 -7.65
N GLU A 72 -2.16 -6.38 -7.25
CA GLU A 72 -3.56 -6.03 -7.57
C GLU A 72 -4.19 -5.25 -6.39
N PRO A 73 -4.20 -3.90 -6.41
CA PRO A 73 -4.83 -3.13 -5.36
C PRO A 73 -6.36 -3.17 -5.48
N GLU A 74 -7.06 -3.28 -4.36
CA GLU A 74 -8.54 -3.21 -4.32
C GLU A 74 -9.04 -1.76 -4.14
N ILE A 75 -8.43 -1.03 -3.20
CA ILE A 75 -8.72 0.39 -2.94
C ILE A 75 -7.41 1.17 -2.94
N VAL A 76 -7.40 2.30 -3.67
CA VAL A 76 -6.31 3.27 -3.70
C VAL A 76 -6.84 4.63 -3.28
N VAL A 77 -6.37 5.14 -2.13
CA VAL A 77 -6.74 6.45 -1.57
C VAL A 77 -5.67 7.48 -1.89
N LEU A 78 -6.06 8.61 -2.47
CA LEU A 78 -5.17 9.65 -2.94
C LEU A 78 -5.20 10.86 -1.99
N PHE A 79 -4.14 11.01 -1.19
CA PHE A 79 -3.85 12.23 -0.42
C PHE A 79 -2.76 13.05 -1.14
N LEU A 80 -3.02 13.41 -2.39
CA LEU A 80 -2.08 14.08 -3.28
C LEU A 80 -2.67 15.40 -3.77
N ALA A 81 -1.82 16.38 -4.09
CA ALA A 81 -2.25 17.54 -4.85
C ALA A 81 -2.83 17.08 -6.22
N PRO A 82 -3.81 17.78 -6.80
CA PRO A 82 -4.52 17.35 -8.01
C PRO A 82 -3.61 16.89 -9.16
N GLU A 83 -2.52 17.61 -9.44
CA GLU A 83 -1.58 17.25 -10.52
C GLU A 83 -0.85 15.93 -10.24
N ARG A 84 -0.53 15.67 -8.96
CA ARG A 84 0.09 14.42 -8.53
C ARG A 84 -0.92 13.28 -8.47
N ALA A 85 -2.17 13.56 -8.12
CA ALA A 85 -3.27 12.61 -8.20
C ALA A 85 -3.49 12.17 -9.66
N ARG A 86 -3.46 13.12 -10.60
CA ARG A 86 -3.52 12.85 -12.04
C ARG A 86 -2.42 11.93 -12.53
N GLU A 87 -1.17 12.20 -12.16
CA GLU A 87 -0.07 11.34 -12.55
C GLU A 87 -0.18 9.94 -11.90
N ALA A 88 -0.67 9.83 -10.67
CA ALA A 88 -0.92 8.55 -10.03
C ALA A 88 -2.01 7.75 -10.75
N VAL A 89 -3.14 8.38 -11.07
CA VAL A 89 -4.24 7.75 -11.83
C VAL A 89 -3.78 7.31 -13.22
N ARG A 90 -3.04 8.16 -13.93
CA ARG A 90 -2.44 7.81 -15.23
C ARG A 90 -1.58 6.55 -15.13
N LYS A 91 -0.68 6.48 -14.14
CA LYS A 91 0.18 5.30 -13.95
C LYS A 91 -0.62 4.04 -13.65
N LEU A 92 -1.68 4.14 -12.87
CA LEU A 92 -2.56 3.00 -12.58
C LEU A 92 -3.28 2.52 -13.85
N LEU A 93 -3.84 3.45 -14.65
CA LEU A 93 -4.55 3.12 -15.89
C LEU A 93 -3.66 2.50 -16.97
N LEU A 94 -2.35 2.74 -16.93
CA LEU A 94 -1.38 2.12 -17.85
C LEU A 94 -1.07 0.66 -17.51
N ARG A 95 -1.53 0.16 -16.36
CA ARG A 95 -1.29 -1.22 -15.90
C ARG A 95 -2.48 -2.09 -16.22
N ASN A 96 -2.20 -3.37 -16.44
CA ASN A 96 -3.22 -4.36 -16.76
C ASN A 96 -3.62 -5.12 -15.49
N TYR A 97 -4.62 -4.60 -14.78
CA TYR A 97 -5.21 -5.25 -13.61
C TYR A 97 -6.27 -6.28 -14.00
N GLU A 98 -6.34 -7.38 -13.28
CA GLU A 98 -7.44 -8.34 -13.43
C GLU A 98 -8.77 -7.71 -12.99
N SER A 99 -8.71 -6.84 -11.98
CA SER A 99 -9.85 -6.06 -11.49
C SER A 99 -9.42 -4.63 -11.18
N PRO A 100 -10.07 -3.61 -11.77
CA PRO A 100 -9.77 -2.22 -11.48
C PRO A 100 -9.92 -1.87 -9.99
N PRO A 101 -8.94 -1.21 -9.36
CA PRO A 101 -9.13 -0.67 -8.01
C PRO A 101 -10.24 0.38 -7.99
N LEU A 102 -10.89 0.50 -6.83
CA LEU A 102 -11.63 1.70 -6.49
C LEU A 102 -10.64 2.84 -6.19
N ILE A 103 -10.73 3.94 -6.95
CA ILE A 103 -9.92 5.14 -6.69
C ILE A 103 -10.67 6.07 -5.74
N TRP A 104 -10.10 6.41 -4.60
CA TRP A 104 -10.68 7.35 -3.65
C TRP A 104 -9.89 8.66 -3.66
N PHE A 105 -10.44 9.69 -4.29
CA PHE A 105 -9.90 11.04 -4.18
C PHE A 105 -10.26 11.59 -2.81
N GLN A 106 -9.25 11.82 -1.97
CA GLN A 106 -9.49 12.53 -0.73
C GLN A 106 -9.77 14.01 -1.01
N LEU A 107 -10.54 14.66 -0.12
CA LEU A 107 -10.79 16.10 -0.16
C LEU A 107 -9.53 16.91 -0.51
N GLY A 108 -9.58 17.62 -1.64
CA GLY A 108 -8.50 18.44 -2.18
C GLY A 108 -7.59 17.73 -3.19
N ALA A 109 -7.81 16.44 -3.47
CA ALA A 109 -7.06 15.66 -4.46
C ALA A 109 -7.83 15.48 -5.78
N GLU A 110 -9.06 15.97 -5.88
CA GLU A 110 -9.91 15.83 -7.05
C GLU A 110 -9.29 16.49 -8.28
N ASP A 111 -9.43 15.84 -9.44
CA ASP A 111 -8.91 16.31 -10.71
C ASP A 111 -9.83 15.87 -11.86
N SER A 112 -10.41 16.83 -12.57
CA SER A 112 -11.44 16.53 -13.58
C SER A 112 -10.93 15.65 -14.73
N ILE A 113 -9.68 15.84 -15.15
CA ILE A 113 -9.06 15.03 -16.21
C ILE A 113 -8.94 13.57 -15.75
N SER A 114 -8.55 13.36 -14.51
CA SER A 114 -8.48 12.02 -13.91
C SER A 114 -9.85 11.36 -13.80
N GLU A 115 -10.88 12.14 -13.42
CA GLU A 115 -12.26 11.67 -13.37
C GLU A 115 -12.74 11.20 -14.75
N ASP A 116 -12.48 11.97 -15.81
CA ASP A 116 -12.85 11.62 -17.19
C ASP A 116 -12.15 10.32 -17.63
N TRP A 117 -10.85 10.19 -17.40
CA TRP A 117 -10.10 8.97 -17.73
C TRP A 117 -10.64 7.74 -17.01
N LEU A 118 -10.99 7.87 -15.73
CA LEU A 118 -11.56 6.75 -14.95
C LEU A 118 -12.96 6.38 -15.45
N GLN A 119 -13.76 7.36 -15.90
CA GLN A 119 -15.06 7.09 -16.50
C GLN A 119 -14.91 6.34 -17.83
N ASP A 120 -14.05 6.82 -18.72
CA ASP A 120 -13.79 6.20 -20.02
C ASP A 120 -13.23 4.78 -19.89
N ALA A 121 -12.38 4.55 -18.88
CA ALA A 121 -11.85 3.22 -18.57
C ALA A 121 -12.84 2.31 -17.82
N GLY A 122 -14.00 2.82 -17.37
CA GLY A 122 -14.98 2.06 -16.59
C GLY A 122 -14.59 1.83 -15.12
N TRP A 123 -13.57 2.52 -14.60
CA TRP A 123 -13.06 2.38 -13.24
C TRP A 123 -13.93 3.13 -12.24
N ASN A 124 -14.19 2.51 -11.10
CA ASN A 124 -14.96 3.15 -10.03
C ASN A 124 -14.10 4.16 -9.27
N PHE A 125 -14.70 5.28 -8.89
CA PHE A 125 -14.02 6.24 -8.02
C PHE A 125 -14.97 6.94 -7.06
N VAL A 126 -14.43 7.42 -5.94
CA VAL A 126 -15.12 8.26 -4.94
C VAL A 126 -14.41 9.61 -4.87
N LYS A 127 -15.17 10.68 -4.66
CA LYS A 127 -14.72 12.05 -4.42
C LYS A 127 -15.69 12.75 -3.47
N ASP A 128 -15.30 13.90 -2.92
CA ASP A 128 -16.10 14.68 -1.97
C ASP A 128 -16.44 13.91 -0.66
N ASP A 129 -15.74 12.83 -0.34
CA ASP A 129 -15.88 12.09 0.92
C ASP A 129 -14.51 11.65 1.44
N CYS A 130 -14.43 11.36 2.74
CA CYS A 130 -13.23 10.88 3.40
C CYS A 130 -13.41 9.41 3.78
N ILE A 131 -12.47 8.55 3.37
CA ILE A 131 -12.57 7.10 3.65
C ILE A 131 -12.68 6.80 5.16
N VAL A 132 -11.95 7.53 6.00
CA VAL A 132 -12.02 7.41 7.46
C VAL A 132 -13.41 7.81 7.96
N ARG A 133 -13.97 8.92 7.48
CA ARG A 133 -15.32 9.36 7.85
C ARG A 133 -16.39 8.41 7.32
N PHE A 134 -16.18 7.80 6.16
CA PHE A 134 -17.08 6.80 5.59
C PHE A 134 -17.14 5.56 6.49
N VAL A 135 -16.00 4.96 6.84
CA VAL A 135 -15.99 3.77 7.72
C VAL A 135 -16.51 4.08 9.12
N GLN A 136 -16.26 5.29 9.64
CA GLN A 136 -16.79 5.73 10.93
C GLN A 136 -18.31 5.93 10.91
N ARG A 137 -18.84 6.61 9.89
CA ARG A 137 -20.28 6.91 9.73
C ARG A 137 -21.11 5.63 9.63
N HIS A 138 -20.55 4.60 9.01
CA HIS A 138 -21.19 3.30 8.81
C HIS A 138 -20.83 2.25 9.88
N ASP A 139 -20.08 2.66 10.91
CA ASP A 139 -19.57 1.81 11.98
C ASP A 139 -18.91 0.51 11.46
N LEU A 140 -18.19 0.62 10.35
CA LEU A 140 -17.52 -0.52 9.75
C LEU A 140 -16.27 -0.82 10.59
N VAL A 141 -16.13 -2.11 10.91
CA VAL A 141 -14.99 -2.72 11.57
C VAL A 141 -14.73 -4.07 10.93
N ARG A 142 -13.48 -4.54 10.96
CA ARG A 142 -13.11 -5.87 10.47
C ARG A 142 -11.98 -6.45 11.31
N GLU A 143 -11.75 -7.75 11.17
CA GLU A 143 -10.59 -8.40 11.79
C GLU A 143 -9.32 -8.07 10.99
N PRO A 144 -8.25 -7.55 11.65
CA PRO A 144 -6.99 -7.24 11.00
C PRO A 144 -6.35 -8.50 10.42
N GLN A 145 -5.65 -8.36 9.29
CA GLN A 145 -4.82 -9.45 8.78
C GLN A 145 -3.42 -9.34 9.40
N VAL A 146 -3.09 -10.28 10.28
CA VAL A 146 -1.75 -10.35 10.89
C VAL A 146 -0.78 -10.96 9.87
N ILE A 147 0.13 -10.15 9.35
CA ILE A 147 1.06 -10.52 8.28
C ILE A 147 2.43 -9.88 8.54
N PRO A 148 3.55 -10.62 8.43
CA PRO A 148 4.88 -10.03 8.56
C PRO A 148 5.22 -9.20 7.32
N TRP A 149 6.22 -8.36 7.48
CA TRP A 149 6.79 -7.61 6.37
C TRP A 149 8.32 -7.66 6.39
N PHE A 150 8.92 -7.34 5.25
CA PHE A 150 10.33 -7.52 5.03
C PHE A 150 10.94 -6.31 4.36
N LYS A 151 12.23 -6.13 4.57
CA LYS A 151 12.99 -4.98 4.06
C LYS A 151 14.39 -5.42 3.70
N GLN A 152 14.81 -5.02 2.50
CA GLN A 152 16.18 -5.15 2.02
C GLN A 152 16.84 -3.78 1.87
N VAL A 153 18.05 -3.65 2.40
CA VAL A 153 18.87 -2.45 2.29
C VAL A 153 20.29 -2.82 1.88
N GLN A 154 21.01 -1.88 1.29
CA GLN A 154 22.45 -2.04 1.10
C GLN A 154 23.15 -2.09 2.46
N SER A 155 24.18 -2.94 2.59
CA SER A 155 25.05 -3.01 3.77
C SER A 155 25.91 -1.74 3.91
N ASP A 156 26.32 -1.41 5.13
CA ASP A 156 27.16 -0.25 5.45
C ASP A 156 28.66 -0.59 5.58
N ASP A 157 29.05 -1.84 5.31
CA ASP A 157 30.41 -2.38 5.49
C ASP A 157 31.30 -2.30 4.22
N ASP A 158 30.96 -1.44 3.26
CA ASP A 158 31.63 -1.27 1.95
C ASP A 158 31.76 -2.57 1.11
N SER A 159 31.13 -3.67 1.53
CA SER A 159 31.19 -4.96 0.82
C SER A 159 30.38 -4.96 -0.47
N GLY A 160 29.43 -4.04 -0.61
CA GLY A 160 28.41 -4.05 -1.65
C GLY A 160 27.34 -5.14 -1.45
N CYS A 161 27.29 -5.81 -0.30
CA CYS A 161 26.26 -6.78 0.02
C CYS A 161 24.93 -6.12 0.44
N SER A 162 23.85 -6.90 0.40
CA SER A 162 22.51 -6.52 0.83
C SER A 162 22.15 -7.18 2.16
N VAL A 163 21.39 -6.49 3.00
CA VAL A 163 20.87 -7.00 4.27
C VAL A 163 19.36 -7.17 4.15
N TRP A 164 18.90 -8.42 4.29
CA TRP A 164 17.48 -8.78 4.34
C TRP A 164 17.02 -8.87 5.79
N SER A 165 15.89 -8.25 6.12
CA SER A 165 15.31 -8.22 7.46
C SER A 165 13.83 -8.58 7.45
N VAL A 166 13.38 -9.25 8.51
CA VAL A 166 11.97 -9.58 8.76
C VAL A 166 11.48 -8.75 9.93
N HIS A 167 10.25 -8.30 9.84
CA HIS A 167 9.56 -7.51 10.84
C HIS A 167 8.18 -8.13 11.08
N GLU A 168 7.80 -8.25 12.35
CA GLU A 168 6.49 -8.77 12.72
C GLU A 168 5.37 -7.77 12.43
N TRP A 169 4.13 -8.25 12.54
CA TRP A 169 2.95 -7.41 12.39
C TRP A 169 3.00 -6.19 13.31
N GLN A 170 2.84 -4.99 12.70
CA GLN A 170 2.92 -3.70 13.37
C GLN A 170 4.25 -3.42 14.10
N GLU A 171 5.33 -4.13 13.75
CA GLU A 171 6.67 -3.76 14.19
C GLU A 171 7.12 -2.46 13.51
N ASN A 172 7.66 -1.53 14.30
CA ASN A 172 8.12 -0.26 13.78
C ASN A 172 9.51 -0.37 13.16
N SER A 173 9.75 0.44 12.14
CA SER A 173 11.06 0.60 11.53
C SER A 173 11.32 2.06 11.22
N GLU A 174 12.53 2.49 11.56
CA GLU A 174 13.07 3.76 11.12
C GLU A 174 13.46 3.72 9.65
N LYS A 175 13.65 4.91 9.06
CA LYS A 175 14.18 5.05 7.71
C LYS A 175 15.62 4.54 7.68
N SER A 176 15.94 3.73 6.68
CA SER A 176 17.28 3.18 6.48
C SER A 176 18.32 4.29 6.29
N LYS A 177 19.52 4.09 6.85
CA LYS A 177 20.68 4.98 6.65
C LYS A 177 21.34 4.76 5.29
N THR A 178 21.29 3.53 4.81
CA THR A 178 21.76 3.08 3.50
C THR A 178 20.61 3.01 2.50
N GLU A 179 20.94 2.72 1.24
CA GLU A 179 19.96 2.60 0.17
C GLU A 179 18.90 1.53 0.49
N LEU A 180 17.64 1.89 0.29
CA LEU A 180 16.52 0.96 0.34
C LEU A 180 16.41 0.26 -1.01
N GLU A 181 16.59 -1.06 -1.02
CA GLU A 181 16.50 -1.86 -2.23
C GLU A 181 15.10 -2.45 -2.43
N TRP A 182 14.44 -2.86 -1.33
CA TRP A 182 13.08 -3.37 -1.37
C TRP A 182 12.37 -3.29 -0.02
N ILE A 183 11.05 -3.12 -0.03
CA ILE A 183 10.20 -3.22 1.15
C ILE A 183 8.78 -3.64 0.77
N GLY A 184 8.20 -4.55 1.53
CA GLY A 184 6.84 -5.04 1.30
C GLY A 184 6.44 -6.11 2.31
N ASP A 185 5.15 -6.44 2.34
CA ASP A 185 4.63 -7.54 3.15
C ASP A 185 4.67 -8.88 2.40
N LEU A 186 4.24 -9.96 3.04
CA LEU A 186 4.25 -11.30 2.43
C LEU A 186 3.46 -11.37 1.11
N ARG A 187 2.43 -10.54 0.90
CA ARG A 187 1.68 -10.51 -0.37
C ARG A 187 2.47 -9.80 -1.45
N ASP A 188 3.20 -8.74 -1.10
CA ASP A 188 4.13 -8.12 -2.04
C ASP A 188 5.22 -9.10 -2.43
N LEU A 189 5.77 -9.82 -1.44
CA LEU A 189 6.77 -10.85 -1.67
C LEU A 189 6.26 -12.01 -2.53
N GLU A 190 4.97 -12.32 -2.47
CA GLU A 190 4.34 -13.37 -3.27
C GLU A 190 4.09 -12.93 -4.71
N ASN A 191 3.60 -11.70 -4.92
CA ASN A 191 3.00 -11.29 -6.19
C ASN A 191 3.84 -10.28 -7.00
N SER A 192 4.78 -9.57 -6.35
CA SER A 192 5.58 -8.57 -7.04
C SER A 192 6.49 -9.16 -8.11
N ASN A 193 6.56 -8.50 -9.27
CA ASN A 193 7.45 -8.83 -10.38
C ASN A 193 8.86 -8.25 -10.23
N SER A 194 9.15 -7.51 -9.15
CA SER A 194 10.50 -6.99 -8.88
C SER A 194 11.52 -8.11 -8.74
N SER A 195 12.80 -7.80 -8.99
CA SER A 195 13.90 -8.78 -8.98
C SER A 195 14.09 -9.43 -7.60
N ILE A 196 14.02 -8.66 -6.52
CA ILE A 196 14.21 -9.15 -5.15
C ILE A 196 13.12 -10.15 -4.75
N PRO A 197 11.81 -9.86 -4.89
CA PRO A 197 10.76 -10.84 -4.65
C PRO A 197 10.90 -12.12 -5.49
N ASN A 198 11.22 -11.99 -6.78
CA ASN A 198 11.48 -13.14 -7.65
C ASN A 198 12.64 -14.01 -7.12
N TYR A 199 13.73 -13.37 -6.70
CA TYR A 199 14.89 -14.05 -6.15
C TYR A 199 14.55 -14.80 -4.86
N ILE A 200 13.90 -14.15 -3.90
CA ILE A 200 13.49 -14.77 -2.63
C ILE A 200 12.53 -15.95 -2.86
N ARG A 201 11.57 -15.83 -3.79
CA ARG A 201 10.68 -16.94 -4.15
C ARG A 201 11.44 -18.12 -4.75
N GLY A 202 12.50 -17.87 -5.53
CA GLY A 202 13.35 -18.89 -6.12
C GLY A 202 14.24 -19.65 -5.13
N LEU A 203 14.47 -19.09 -3.94
CA LEU A 203 15.29 -19.71 -2.88
C LEU A 203 14.50 -20.64 -1.94
N ARG A 204 13.21 -20.89 -2.23
CA ARG A 204 12.36 -21.77 -1.42
C ARG A 204 12.81 -23.22 -1.55
N ASN A 205 12.95 -23.90 -0.42
CA ASN A 205 13.14 -25.33 -0.38
C ASN A 205 11.83 -26.09 -0.71
N GLU A 206 11.95 -27.35 -1.09
CA GLU A 206 10.78 -28.20 -1.34
C GLU A 206 9.90 -28.31 -0.08
N GLY A 207 8.60 -28.06 -0.22
CA GLY A 207 7.64 -28.06 0.89
C GLY A 207 7.72 -26.85 1.84
N GLU A 208 8.63 -25.89 1.60
CA GLU A 208 8.78 -24.69 2.43
C GLU A 208 7.76 -23.62 2.02
N SER A 209 7.07 -23.02 3.00
CA SER A 209 6.24 -21.84 2.75
C SER A 209 7.10 -20.62 2.42
N LEU A 210 6.55 -19.67 1.65
CA LEU A 210 7.28 -18.45 1.28
C LEU A 210 7.73 -17.68 2.53
N GLU A 211 6.88 -17.57 3.55
CA GLU A 211 7.24 -16.91 4.80
C GLU A 211 8.41 -17.60 5.53
N LYS A 212 8.42 -18.94 5.60
CA LYS A 212 9.52 -19.70 6.20
C LYS A 212 10.84 -19.45 5.47
N CYS A 213 10.79 -19.44 4.13
CA CYS A 213 11.96 -19.10 3.30
C CYS A 213 12.45 -17.68 3.62
N ALA A 214 11.56 -16.69 3.59
CA ALA A 214 11.90 -15.29 3.84
C ALA A 214 12.49 -15.07 5.24
N ARG A 215 11.99 -15.77 6.26
CA ARG A 215 12.53 -15.74 7.63
C ARG A 215 13.90 -16.41 7.73
N ARG A 216 14.08 -17.56 7.07
CA ARG A 216 15.37 -18.27 7.03
C ARG A 216 16.48 -17.42 6.39
N LEU A 217 16.15 -16.61 5.39
CA LEU A 217 17.12 -15.75 4.69
C LEU A 217 17.52 -14.50 5.47
N ALA A 218 16.82 -14.16 6.56
CA ALA A 218 17.18 -13.06 7.44
C ALA A 218 18.19 -13.44 8.55
N ASN A 219 18.59 -14.73 8.61
CA ASN A 219 19.48 -15.29 9.62
C ASN A 219 20.89 -15.53 9.08
#